data_AF-A0AAD7HP28-F1
#
_entry.id   AF-A0AAD7HP28-F1
#
_cell.length_a   1.000
_cell.length_b   1.000
_cell.length_c   1.000
_cell.angle_alpha   90.00
_cell.angle_beta   90.00
_cell.angle_gamma   90.00
#
_symmetry.space_group_name_H-M   'P 1'
#
loop_
_entity.id
_entity.type
_entity.pdbx_description
1 polymer ?
#
loop_
_entity_poly.entity_id
_entity_poly.type
_entity_poly.pdbx_seq_one_letter_code
_entity_poly.pdbx_strand_id
1 'polypeptide(L)'
;MYCPPPQAAQPLSSPISSLPVELLSYIFVLGAHEPVSPDIEAAEDDACQPFNSDSVKTPLVYASVSRLWRSVALRTPALYTSLCITPDLLREAATGEVLDTSPISSYLALSGNYLVDILIDARDQDWDFQDDRCVPSLYAPLFSAEHMSTVMEMLLPHLGRWRSLSILTDIYAPMHAALRPLEAYLTCYSAPHLESLRLMRCDAYAAHAFFSPVAEPEHVFLSSVTSGGILPRLHRLSLRGVPAAWGQLASVLPDCLRSLELSYHPLPTQPTVPELANLMAAAPRISQLVINGSGPALPDPTAPTLTTTPAPVLLPELKSLKLGYTSASTGLAFFRILSAPHIRSLKLEDASDLAVIVPVDAAPLIAHL
;
A
#
# COMPACT_ATOMS: atom_id res chain seq x y z
N MET A 1 -42.65 65.01 -12.13
CA MET A 1 -41.94 63.87 -12.75
C MET A 1 -41.59 62.88 -11.64
N TYR A 2 -42.27 61.74 -11.61
CA TYR A 2 -42.02 60.65 -10.65
C TYR A 2 -41.14 59.63 -11.37
N CYS A 3 -39.88 59.47 -10.97
CA CYS A 3 -39.05 58.35 -11.43
C CYS A 3 -39.48 57.11 -10.65
N PRO A 4 -39.95 56.04 -11.32
CA PRO A 4 -40.21 54.78 -10.63
C PRO A 4 -38.90 54.21 -10.07
N PRO A 5 -38.92 53.57 -8.90
CA PRO A 5 -37.73 52.96 -8.32
C PRO A 5 -37.20 51.87 -9.26
N PRO A 6 -35.87 51.71 -9.37
CA PRO A 6 -35.27 50.67 -10.20
C PRO A 6 -35.79 49.31 -9.74
N GLN A 7 -36.42 48.56 -10.65
CA GLN A 7 -36.78 47.17 -10.42
C GLN A 7 -35.50 46.41 -10.12
N ALA A 8 -35.38 45.88 -8.90
CA ALA A 8 -34.26 45.04 -8.52
C ALA A 8 -34.22 43.85 -9.47
N ALA A 9 -33.19 43.78 -10.33
CA ALA A 9 -32.98 42.67 -11.22
C ALA A 9 -32.93 41.38 -10.40
N GLN A 10 -33.82 40.43 -10.69
CA GLN A 10 -33.79 39.15 -10.00
C GLN A 10 -32.43 38.49 -10.27
N PRO A 11 -31.72 38.04 -9.22
CA PRO A 11 -30.45 37.36 -9.42
C PRO A 11 -30.70 36.11 -10.27
N LEU A 12 -30.08 36.07 -11.45
CA LEU A 12 -30.15 34.92 -12.34
C LEU A 12 -29.56 33.71 -11.59
N SER A 13 -30.43 32.83 -11.11
CA SER A 13 -30.02 31.59 -10.45
C SER A 13 -29.36 30.70 -11.49
N SER A 14 -28.12 30.26 -11.24
CA SER A 14 -27.43 29.32 -12.11
C SER A 14 -28.31 28.07 -12.33
N PRO A 15 -28.42 27.52 -13.55
CA PRO A 15 -29.21 26.32 -13.83
C PRO A 15 -28.87 25.15 -12.89
N ILE A 16 -27.62 25.06 -12.44
CA ILE A 16 -27.16 23.99 -11.54
C ILE A 16 -27.84 24.03 -10.16
N SER A 17 -28.36 25.20 -9.75
CA SER A 17 -29.10 25.35 -8.49
C SER A 17 -30.51 24.76 -8.54
N SER A 18 -31.02 24.43 -9.73
CA SER A 18 -32.31 23.75 -9.92
C SER A 18 -32.20 22.23 -9.96
N LEU A 19 -30.99 21.67 -9.90
CA LEU A 19 -30.82 20.21 -9.88
C LEU A 19 -31.36 19.62 -8.57
N PRO A 20 -32.06 18.46 -8.62
CA PRO A 20 -32.35 17.66 -7.45
C PRO A 20 -31.08 17.34 -6.64
N VAL A 21 -31.21 17.30 -5.32
CA VAL A 21 -30.07 17.06 -4.42
C VAL A 21 -29.45 15.69 -4.64
N GLU A 22 -30.23 14.71 -5.06
CA GLU A 22 -29.80 13.35 -5.38
C GLU A 22 -28.86 13.36 -6.60
N LEU A 23 -29.23 14.07 -7.67
CA LEU A 23 -28.39 14.19 -8.87
C LEU A 23 -27.11 14.97 -8.55
N LEU A 24 -27.20 16.04 -7.76
CA LEU A 24 -26.02 16.80 -7.37
C LEU A 24 -25.07 15.97 -6.50
N SER A 25 -25.59 15.20 -5.54
CA SER A 25 -24.79 14.28 -4.72
C SER A 25 -24.10 13.20 -5.55
N TYR A 26 -24.81 12.64 -6.53
CA TYR A 26 -24.24 11.65 -7.44
C TYR A 26 -23.12 12.24 -8.30
N ILE A 27 -23.31 13.44 -8.84
CA ILE A 27 -22.26 14.17 -9.58
C ILE A 27 -21.03 14.39 -8.70
N PHE A 28 -21.22 14.80 -7.44
CA PHE A 28 -20.11 14.98 -6.51
C PHE A 28 -19.37 13.68 -6.24
N VAL A 29 -20.09 12.57 -6.05
CA VAL A 29 -19.47 11.26 -5.81
C VAL A 29 -18.66 10.82 -7.02
N LEU A 30 -19.17 11.01 -8.23
CA LEU A 30 -18.43 10.70 -9.46
C LEU A 30 -17.16 11.54 -9.58
N GLY A 31 -17.22 12.84 -9.29
CA GLY A 31 -16.05 13.72 -9.40
C GLY A 31 -15.04 13.57 -8.25
N ALA A 32 -15.46 13.09 -7.08
CA ALA A 32 -14.56 12.84 -5.96
C ALA A 32 -13.83 11.49 -6.05
N HIS A 33 -14.40 10.50 -6.75
CA HIS A 33 -13.87 9.14 -6.86
C HIS A 33 -13.56 8.72 -8.29
N GLU A 34 -13.34 9.69 -9.18
CA GLU A 34 -12.89 9.37 -10.53
C GLU A 34 -11.53 8.66 -10.42
N PRO A 35 -11.42 7.40 -10.90
CA PRO A 35 -10.15 6.70 -10.84
C PRO A 35 -9.12 7.50 -11.63
N VAL A 36 -7.93 7.66 -11.05
CA VAL A 36 -6.80 8.28 -11.74
C VAL A 36 -6.66 7.58 -13.09
N SER A 37 -6.80 8.32 -14.19
CA SER A 37 -6.49 7.76 -15.50
C SER A 37 -5.06 7.23 -15.42
N PRO A 38 -4.78 5.99 -15.87
CA PRO A 38 -3.41 5.53 -16.00
C PRO A 38 -2.78 6.37 -17.12
N ASP A 39 -2.32 7.56 -16.77
CA ASP A 39 -1.50 8.37 -17.65
C ASP A 39 -0.27 7.53 -17.97
N ILE A 40 0.08 7.48 -19.25
CA ILE A 40 1.02 6.51 -19.85
C ILE A 40 2.45 6.62 -19.24
N GLU A 41 2.71 7.65 -18.44
CA GLU A 41 4.01 7.96 -17.84
C GLU A 41 4.06 7.83 -16.31
N ALA A 42 2.94 7.52 -15.64
CA ALA A 42 2.99 7.27 -14.19
C ALA A 42 3.84 6.02 -13.92
N ALA A 43 4.87 6.17 -13.07
CA ALA A 43 5.76 5.08 -12.68
C ALA A 43 4.95 3.83 -12.28
N GLU A 44 5.39 2.63 -12.69
CA GLU A 44 4.66 1.36 -12.52
C GLU A 44 4.14 1.14 -11.08
N ASP A 45 4.76 1.79 -10.10
CA ASP A 45 4.44 1.71 -8.67
C ASP A 45 3.15 2.43 -8.23
N ASP A 46 2.75 3.47 -8.95
CA ASP A 46 1.59 4.30 -8.56
C ASP A 46 0.26 3.77 -9.08
N ALA A 47 0.30 2.87 -10.06
CA ALA A 47 -0.87 2.37 -10.79
C ALA A 47 -1.89 1.56 -9.96
N CYS A 48 -1.66 1.32 -8.66
CA CYS A 48 -2.63 0.64 -7.80
C CYS A 48 -3.08 1.45 -6.57
N GLN A 49 -2.82 2.76 -6.53
CA GLN A 49 -3.47 3.57 -5.50
C GLN A 49 -4.98 3.65 -5.74
N PRO A 50 -5.82 3.52 -4.70
CA PRO A 50 -7.27 3.58 -4.85
C PRO A 50 -7.78 4.97 -5.22
N PHE A 51 -7.05 6.03 -4.87
CA PHE A 51 -7.35 7.44 -5.12
C PHE A 51 -6.06 8.26 -5.00
N ASN A 52 -6.04 9.50 -5.53
CA ASN A 52 -4.92 10.44 -5.35
C ASN A 52 -5.17 11.41 -4.18
N SER A 53 -4.10 12.00 -3.62
CA SER A 53 -4.20 12.94 -2.49
C SER A 53 -5.06 14.17 -2.78
N ASP A 54 -5.12 14.61 -4.04
CA ASP A 54 -5.92 15.76 -4.46
C ASP A 54 -7.43 15.46 -4.49
N SER A 55 -7.83 14.25 -4.86
CA SER A 55 -9.24 13.82 -4.88
C SER A 55 -9.88 13.88 -3.50
N VAL A 56 -9.09 13.64 -2.45
CA VAL A 56 -9.54 13.74 -1.06
C VAL A 56 -9.96 15.17 -0.70
N LYS A 57 -9.41 16.20 -1.37
CA LYS A 57 -9.76 17.62 -1.13
C LYS A 57 -11.03 18.04 -1.88
N THR A 58 -11.45 17.29 -2.91
CA THR A 58 -12.60 17.60 -3.77
C THR A 58 -13.91 17.86 -3.02
N PRO A 59 -14.29 17.10 -1.97
CA PRO A 59 -15.49 17.39 -1.18
C PRO A 59 -15.47 18.77 -0.51
N LEU A 60 -14.29 19.24 -0.10
CA LEU A 60 -14.11 20.58 0.50
C LEU A 60 -14.26 21.67 -0.56
N VAL A 61 -13.76 21.43 -1.77
CA VAL A 61 -13.97 22.32 -2.91
C VAL A 61 -15.47 22.46 -3.20
N TYR A 62 -16.21 21.35 -3.29
CA TYR A 62 -17.67 21.42 -3.47
C TYR A 62 -18.36 22.18 -2.33
N ALA A 63 -17.96 21.93 -1.10
CA ALA A 63 -18.50 22.63 0.06
C ALA A 63 -18.15 24.13 0.11
N SER A 64 -17.19 24.59 -0.69
CA SER A 64 -16.83 26.01 -0.79
C SER A 64 -17.70 26.81 -1.77
N VAL A 65 -18.33 26.16 -2.75
CA VAL A 65 -19.00 26.83 -3.89
C VAL A 65 -20.24 27.62 -3.47
N SER A 66 -21.17 27.01 -2.76
CA SER A 66 -22.43 27.65 -2.34
C SER A 66 -23.00 27.00 -1.07
N ARG A 67 -23.98 27.65 -0.43
CA ARG A 67 -24.67 27.07 0.75
C ARG A 67 -25.39 25.76 0.42
N LEU A 68 -26.00 25.66 -0.76
CA LEU A 68 -26.66 24.44 -1.23
C LEU A 68 -25.63 23.32 -1.40
N TRP A 69 -24.52 23.60 -2.09
CA TRP A 69 -23.47 22.62 -2.36
C TRP A 69 -22.80 22.14 -1.07
N ARG A 70 -22.54 23.05 -0.13
CA ARG A 70 -22.07 22.70 1.22
C ARG A 70 -23.03 21.76 1.94
N SER A 71 -24.32 22.06 1.92
CA SER A 71 -25.32 21.21 2.55
C SER A 71 -25.40 19.83 1.90
N VAL A 72 -25.27 19.74 0.57
CA VAL A 72 -25.27 18.46 -0.15
C VAL A 72 -23.99 17.68 0.14
N ALA A 73 -22.81 18.32 0.05
CA ALA A 73 -21.53 17.69 0.32
C ALA A 73 -21.48 17.10 1.74
N LEU A 74 -21.78 17.92 2.77
CA LEU A 74 -21.78 17.47 4.17
C LEU A 74 -22.81 16.39 4.49
N ARG A 75 -23.87 16.24 3.69
CA ARG A 75 -24.90 15.20 3.84
C ARG A 75 -24.68 13.98 2.96
N THR A 76 -23.55 13.90 2.27
CA THR A 76 -23.22 12.78 1.38
C THR A 76 -22.00 12.02 1.92
N PRO A 77 -22.19 11.03 2.82
CA PRO A 77 -21.09 10.29 3.45
C PRO A 77 -20.13 9.63 2.48
N ALA A 78 -20.63 9.20 1.31
CA ALA A 78 -19.84 8.58 0.26
C ALA A 78 -18.70 9.47 -0.24
N LEU A 79 -18.75 10.80 -0.05
CA LEU A 79 -17.65 11.70 -0.42
C LEU A 79 -16.43 11.60 0.50
N TYR A 80 -16.60 11.06 1.71
CA TYR A 80 -15.57 11.07 2.76
C TYR A 80 -14.98 9.68 3.02
N THR A 81 -15.14 8.74 2.08
CA THR A 81 -14.65 7.36 2.20
C THR A 81 -13.15 7.21 1.93
N SER A 82 -12.52 8.21 1.31
CA SER A 82 -11.09 8.21 0.99
C SER A 82 -10.34 9.08 1.99
N LEU A 83 -9.44 8.49 2.77
CA LEU A 83 -8.64 9.18 3.77
C LEU A 83 -7.18 9.20 3.33
N CYS A 84 -6.62 10.39 3.11
CA CYS A 84 -5.21 10.60 2.84
C CYS A 84 -4.55 11.29 4.02
N ILE A 85 -3.48 10.70 4.53
CA ILE A 85 -2.68 11.20 5.65
C ILE A 85 -1.25 11.37 5.14
N THR A 86 -0.79 12.62 5.08
CA THR A 86 0.53 13.04 4.57
C THR A 86 1.23 13.95 5.57
N PRO A 87 2.54 14.22 5.40
CA PRO A 87 3.25 15.24 6.17
C PRO A 87 2.61 16.63 6.14
N ASP A 88 1.78 16.97 5.14
CA ASP A 88 1.04 18.24 5.08
C ASP A 88 0.08 18.47 6.27
N LEU A 89 -0.27 17.40 7.00
CA LEU A 89 -1.07 17.49 8.22
C LEU A 89 -0.25 17.91 9.44
N LEU A 90 1.08 17.98 9.34
CA LEU A 90 1.93 18.44 10.41
C LEU A 90 1.86 19.97 10.53
N ARG A 91 1.85 20.45 11.77
CA ARG A 91 1.85 21.88 12.12
C ARG A 91 3.07 22.16 12.99
N GLU A 92 3.73 23.27 12.71
CA GLU A 92 4.79 23.79 13.59
C GLU A 92 4.19 24.17 14.95
N ALA A 93 4.73 23.61 16.03
CA ALA A 93 4.44 24.00 17.40
C ALA A 93 5.75 24.33 18.15
N ALA A 94 5.63 24.97 19.32
CA ALA A 94 6.79 25.39 20.11
C ALA A 94 7.67 24.23 20.59
N THR A 95 7.12 23.01 20.68
CA THR A 95 7.79 21.79 21.16
C THR A 95 8.20 20.85 20.03
N GLY A 96 8.02 21.23 18.76
CA GLY A 96 8.23 20.38 17.60
C GLY A 96 7.01 20.37 16.67
N GLU A 97 6.99 19.44 15.73
CA GLU A 97 5.85 19.25 14.83
C GLU A 97 4.74 18.47 15.54
N VAL A 98 3.48 18.87 15.30
CA VAL A 98 2.30 18.21 15.85
C VAL A 98 1.36 17.85 14.70
N LEU A 99 0.86 16.62 14.71
CA LEU A 99 -0.11 16.15 13.73
C LEU A 99 -1.50 16.79 13.95
N ASP A 100 -2.02 17.48 12.94
CA ASP A 100 -3.41 17.95 12.89
C ASP A 100 -4.36 16.77 12.62
N THR A 101 -5.01 16.30 13.68
CA THR A 101 -5.95 15.18 13.64
C THR A 101 -7.38 15.59 13.26
N SER A 102 -7.64 16.90 13.10
CA SER A 102 -8.98 17.41 12.79
C SER A 102 -9.53 16.92 11.44
N PRO A 103 -8.73 16.78 10.36
CA PRO A 103 -9.24 16.27 9.09
C PRO A 103 -9.58 14.78 9.19
N ILE A 104 -8.72 13.98 9.86
CA ILE A 104 -8.92 12.54 10.03
C ILE A 104 -10.23 12.28 10.78
N SER A 105 -10.41 12.93 11.94
CA SER A 105 -11.63 12.78 12.75
C SER A 105 -12.89 13.24 12.01
N SER A 106 -12.80 14.35 11.26
CA SER A 106 -13.92 14.85 10.45
C SER A 106 -14.32 13.87 9.34
N TYR A 107 -13.37 13.30 8.61
CA TYR A 107 -13.65 12.32 7.54
C TYR A 107 -14.22 11.02 8.11
N LEU A 108 -13.66 10.53 9.21
CA LEU A 108 -14.18 9.35 9.90
C LEU A 108 -15.62 9.55 10.38
N ALA A 109 -15.95 10.74 10.90
CA ALA A 109 -17.31 11.08 11.34
C ALA A 109 -18.29 11.25 10.16
N LEU A 110 -17.88 11.95 9.10
CA LEU A 110 -18.73 12.23 7.93
C LEU A 110 -18.98 11.00 7.07
N SER A 111 -18.02 10.07 6.98
CA SER A 111 -18.19 8.79 6.27
C SER A 111 -19.17 7.83 6.96
N GLY A 112 -19.46 8.02 8.24
CA GLY A 112 -20.39 7.19 9.00
C GLY A 112 -20.03 5.70 8.93
N ASN A 113 -20.95 4.86 8.45
CA ASN A 113 -20.77 3.41 8.33
C ASN A 113 -20.29 2.95 6.95
N TYR A 114 -19.90 3.85 6.07
CA TYR A 114 -19.37 3.48 4.76
C TYR A 114 -18.00 2.82 4.91
N LEU A 115 -17.69 1.91 3.98
CA LEU A 115 -16.35 1.36 3.86
C LEU A 115 -15.36 2.46 3.50
N VAL A 116 -14.15 2.39 4.06
CA VAL A 116 -13.12 3.41 3.89
C VAL A 116 -11.87 2.87 3.23
N ASP A 117 -11.26 3.70 2.40
CA ASP A 117 -9.97 3.49 1.78
C ASP A 117 -8.98 4.45 2.42
N ILE A 118 -7.89 3.90 2.95
CA ILE A 118 -6.91 4.65 3.74
C ILE A 118 -5.57 4.62 3.03
N LEU A 119 -5.00 5.80 2.83
CA LEU A 119 -3.64 6.03 2.38
C LEU A 119 -2.90 6.83 3.45
N ILE A 120 -1.91 6.20 4.08
CA ILE A 120 -0.92 6.88 4.92
C ILE A 120 0.35 6.97 4.09
N ASP A 121 0.61 8.14 3.54
CA ASP A 121 1.81 8.44 2.80
C ASP A 121 2.72 9.28 3.70
N ALA A 122 3.53 8.59 4.51
CA ALA A 122 4.48 9.16 5.45
C ALA A 122 5.86 9.41 4.80
N ARG A 123 5.90 9.46 3.47
CA ARG A 123 7.12 9.75 2.71
C ARG A 123 7.40 11.25 2.68
N ASP A 124 8.66 11.59 2.64
CA ASP A 124 9.15 12.92 2.35
C ASP A 124 9.22 13.13 0.84
N GLN A 125 8.36 14.00 0.31
CA GLN A 125 8.27 14.28 -1.13
C GLN A 125 9.52 15.01 -1.65
N ASP A 126 10.23 15.70 -0.74
CA ASP A 126 11.45 16.42 -1.05
C ASP A 126 12.70 15.56 -0.85
N TRP A 127 12.55 14.28 -0.47
CA TRP A 127 13.69 13.38 -0.35
C TRP A 127 14.28 13.10 -1.73
N ASP A 128 15.45 13.70 -1.98
CA ASP A 128 16.31 13.37 -3.11
C ASP A 128 17.32 12.26 -2.74
N PHE A 129 17.10 11.05 -3.26
CA PHE A 129 18.03 9.92 -3.09
C PHE A 129 19.41 10.15 -3.74
N GLN A 130 19.55 11.17 -4.58
CA GLN A 130 20.80 11.48 -5.27
C GLN A 130 21.72 12.44 -4.50
N ASP A 131 21.28 13.01 -3.37
CA ASP A 131 22.17 13.84 -2.58
C ASP A 131 23.16 12.95 -1.80
N ASP A 132 24.43 12.97 -2.21
CA ASP A 132 25.57 12.29 -1.56
C ASP A 132 25.70 12.61 -0.04
N ARG A 133 24.96 13.59 0.46
CA ARG A 133 24.86 13.96 1.88
C ARG A 133 23.83 13.14 2.66
N CYS A 134 22.96 12.38 2.01
CA CYS A 134 21.96 11.53 2.64
C CYS A 134 22.58 10.22 3.15
N VAL A 135 23.44 10.32 4.16
CA VAL A 135 23.79 9.16 4.97
C VAL A 135 22.51 8.74 5.70
N PRO A 136 21.99 7.51 5.52
CA PRO A 136 20.72 7.10 6.13
C PRO A 136 20.66 7.28 7.65
N SER A 137 21.82 7.25 8.32
CA SER A 137 21.95 7.49 9.76
C SER A 137 21.68 8.93 10.21
N LEU A 138 21.64 9.90 9.29
CA LEU A 138 21.43 11.32 9.58
C LEU A 138 20.07 11.82 9.10
N TYR A 139 19.32 10.99 8.36
CA TYR A 139 18.00 11.34 7.91
C TYR A 139 17.01 11.30 9.09
N ALA A 140 16.29 12.41 9.28
CA ALA A 140 15.21 12.53 10.25
C ALA A 140 13.90 12.77 9.48
N PRO A 141 12.98 11.79 9.42
CA PRO A 141 11.72 11.98 8.70
C PRO A 141 10.86 13.05 9.37
N LEU A 142 10.20 13.86 8.56
CA LEU A 142 9.11 14.74 9.01
C LEU A 142 8.00 13.92 9.68
N PHE A 143 7.65 12.77 9.08
CA PHE A 143 6.63 11.89 9.62
C PHE A 143 7.23 10.84 10.58
N SER A 144 7.20 11.15 11.89
CA SER A 144 7.77 10.31 12.94
C SER A 144 6.94 9.05 13.28
N ALA A 145 7.55 8.15 14.06
CA ALA A 145 6.86 6.98 14.63
C ALA A 145 5.74 7.35 15.62
N GLU A 146 5.86 8.49 16.31
CA GLU A 146 4.82 9.02 17.22
C GLU A 146 3.62 9.52 16.42
N HIS A 147 3.86 10.21 15.30
CA HIS A 147 2.80 10.61 14.36
C HIS A 147 2.05 9.39 13.84
N MET A 148 2.77 8.33 13.44
CA MET A 148 2.14 7.09 13.00
C MET A 148 1.31 6.43 14.11
N SER A 149 1.84 6.37 15.34
CA SER A 149 1.11 5.82 16.48
C SER A 149 -0.21 6.55 16.71
N THR A 150 -0.18 7.89 16.69
CA THR A 150 -1.36 8.75 16.81
C THR A 150 -2.39 8.45 15.71
N VAL A 151 -1.95 8.33 14.46
CA VAL A 151 -2.83 8.00 13.32
C VAL A 151 -3.48 6.64 13.52
N MET A 152 -2.69 5.63 13.88
CA MET A 152 -3.20 4.26 14.03
C MET A 152 -4.18 4.14 15.20
N GLU A 153 -3.94 4.84 16.31
CA GLU A 153 -4.89 4.93 17.43
C GLU A 153 -6.26 5.46 17.00
N MET A 154 -6.30 6.42 16.07
CA MET A 154 -7.55 6.96 15.53
C MET A 154 -8.24 6.02 14.53
N LEU A 155 -7.46 5.33 13.70
CA LEU A 155 -8.01 4.52 12.59
C LEU A 155 -8.48 3.13 13.05
N LEU A 156 -7.74 2.48 13.95
CA LEU A 156 -7.97 1.07 14.35
C LEU A 156 -9.35 0.78 14.94
N PRO A 157 -10.00 1.68 15.70
CA PRO A 157 -11.41 1.50 16.10
C PRO A 157 -12.38 1.30 14.92
N HIS A 158 -11.97 1.67 13.71
CA HIS A 158 -12.74 1.54 12.48
C HIS A 158 -12.30 0.37 11.58
N LEU A 159 -11.41 -0.52 12.04
CA LEU A 159 -10.87 -1.63 11.25
C LEU A 159 -11.96 -2.47 10.55
N GLY A 160 -13.10 -2.67 11.22
CA GLY A 160 -14.22 -3.45 10.71
C GLY A 160 -14.83 -2.92 9.40
N ARG A 161 -14.57 -1.66 9.02
CA ARG A 161 -15.07 -1.02 7.80
C ARG A 161 -13.96 -0.63 6.81
N TRP A 162 -12.72 -1.08 7.00
CA TRP A 162 -11.66 -0.80 6.03
C TRP A 162 -11.85 -1.65 4.77
N ARG A 163 -11.80 -1.01 3.61
CA ARG A 163 -11.77 -1.65 2.29
C ARG A 163 -10.35 -1.74 1.75
N SER A 164 -9.56 -0.69 1.89
CA SER A 164 -8.14 -0.72 1.56
C SER A 164 -7.29 0.01 2.58
N LEU A 165 -6.07 -0.47 2.79
CA LEU A 165 -5.03 0.21 3.55
C LEU A 165 -3.73 0.21 2.75
N SER A 166 -3.16 1.40 2.58
CA SER A 166 -1.82 1.62 2.05
C SER A 166 -1.00 2.41 3.06
N ILE A 167 0.15 1.88 3.47
CA ILE A 167 1.12 2.58 4.32
C ILE A 167 2.44 2.66 3.54
N LEU A 168 2.87 3.88 3.25
CA LEU A 168 4.11 4.19 2.56
C LEU A 168 4.99 4.99 3.52
N THR A 169 6.22 4.53 3.74
CA THR A 169 7.16 5.16 4.69
C THR A 169 8.56 5.13 4.11
N ASP A 170 9.38 6.14 4.34
CA ASP A 170 10.77 6.08 3.86
C ASP A 170 11.64 5.18 4.74
N ILE A 171 11.52 5.31 6.06
CA ILE A 171 12.25 4.50 7.03
C ILE A 171 11.34 3.52 7.78
N TYR A 172 11.93 2.50 8.43
CA TYR A 172 11.15 1.45 9.08
C TYR A 172 10.45 1.88 10.37
N ALA A 173 10.93 2.93 11.07
CA ALA A 173 10.41 3.28 12.40
C ALA A 173 8.90 3.64 12.40
N PRO A 174 8.36 4.48 11.50
CA PRO A 174 6.92 4.66 11.36
C PRO A 174 6.20 3.38 10.96
N MET A 175 6.73 2.59 10.00
CA MET A 175 6.11 1.31 9.60
C MET A 175 5.94 0.39 10.80
N HIS A 176 7.00 0.20 11.58
CA HIS A 176 7.00 -0.60 12.81
C HIS A 176 5.96 -0.11 13.83
N ALA A 177 5.84 1.20 14.03
CA ALA A 177 4.82 1.79 14.90
C ALA A 177 3.39 1.48 14.42
N ALA A 178 3.18 1.30 13.11
CA ALA A 178 1.89 0.88 12.57
C ALA A 178 1.62 -0.62 12.70
N LEU A 179 2.61 -1.47 12.42
CA LEU A 179 2.42 -2.93 12.34
C LEU A 179 2.01 -3.53 13.68
N ARG A 180 2.63 -3.09 14.78
CA ARG A 180 2.38 -3.66 16.11
C ARG A 180 0.91 -3.54 16.54
N PRO A 181 0.30 -2.34 16.59
CA PRO A 181 -1.10 -2.24 16.96
C PRO A 181 -2.03 -2.82 15.89
N LEU A 182 -1.68 -2.72 14.60
CA LEU A 182 -2.46 -3.34 13.52
C LEU A 182 -2.61 -4.85 13.71
N GLU A 183 -1.52 -5.56 13.99
CA GLU A 183 -1.52 -7.00 14.20
C GLU A 183 -2.35 -7.42 15.42
N ALA A 184 -2.24 -6.67 16.52
CA ALA A 184 -3.05 -6.90 17.71
C ALA A 184 -4.56 -6.76 17.41
N TYR A 185 -4.94 -5.73 16.65
CA TYR A 185 -6.34 -5.53 16.26
C TYR A 185 -6.83 -6.56 15.24
N LEU A 186 -6.01 -6.94 14.25
CA LEU A 186 -6.36 -8.00 13.29
C LEU A 186 -6.65 -9.32 14.01
N THR A 187 -5.86 -9.66 15.02
CA THR A 187 -6.03 -10.89 15.80
C THR A 187 -7.31 -10.86 16.63
N CYS A 188 -7.68 -9.70 17.19
CA CYS A 188 -8.86 -9.55 18.04
C CYS A 188 -10.17 -9.37 17.26
N TYR A 189 -10.14 -8.62 16.16
CA TYR A 189 -11.36 -8.13 15.50
C TYR A 189 -11.51 -8.58 14.04
N SER A 190 -10.46 -9.14 13.42
CA SER A 190 -10.36 -9.36 11.97
C SER A 190 -10.54 -8.06 11.15
N ALA A 191 -10.31 -8.14 9.84
CA ALA A 191 -10.66 -7.08 8.90
C ALA A 191 -11.58 -7.67 7.80
N PRO A 192 -12.89 -7.80 8.07
CA PRO A 192 -13.80 -8.59 7.24
C PRO A 192 -14.06 -7.99 5.85
N HIS A 193 -13.78 -6.71 5.67
CA HIS A 193 -13.99 -5.97 4.43
C HIS A 193 -12.70 -5.56 3.72
N LEU A 194 -11.52 -5.90 4.28
CA LEU A 194 -10.25 -5.48 3.71
C LEU A 194 -9.98 -6.28 2.42
N GLU A 195 -10.01 -5.58 1.29
CA GLU A 195 -9.80 -6.11 -0.05
C GLU A 195 -8.37 -5.86 -0.55
N SER A 196 -7.70 -4.83 -0.03
CA SER A 196 -6.37 -4.44 -0.47
C SER A 196 -5.50 -4.00 0.71
N LEU A 197 -4.33 -4.61 0.87
CA LEU A 197 -3.33 -4.24 1.86
C LEU A 197 -1.98 -4.00 1.16
N ARG A 198 -1.44 -2.79 1.33
CA ARG A 198 -0.14 -2.39 0.81
C ARG A 198 0.70 -1.82 1.95
N LEU A 199 1.85 -2.44 2.20
CA LEU A 199 2.83 -1.99 3.18
C LEU A 199 4.15 -1.82 2.44
N MET A 200 4.64 -0.59 2.34
CA MET A 200 5.82 -0.26 1.55
C MET A 200 6.78 0.63 2.32
N ARG A 201 7.99 0.11 2.54
CA ARG A 201 9.16 0.90 2.87
C ARG A 201 9.80 1.35 1.56
N CYS A 202 9.80 2.66 1.29
CA CYS A 202 10.21 3.27 0.02
C CYS A 202 11.71 3.53 -0.11
N ASP A 203 12.51 3.03 0.82
CA ASP A 203 13.97 3.06 0.73
C ASP A 203 14.46 2.00 -0.27
N ALA A 204 14.84 2.45 -1.47
CA ALA A 204 15.38 1.58 -2.53
C ALA A 204 16.65 0.82 -2.09
N TYR A 205 17.36 1.33 -1.09
CA TYR A 205 18.56 0.71 -0.55
C TYR A 205 18.25 -0.25 0.61
N ALA A 206 17.01 -0.33 1.08
CA ALA A 206 16.64 -1.20 2.20
C ALA A 206 17.02 -2.67 1.97
N ALA A 207 16.89 -3.15 0.72
CA ALA A 207 17.26 -4.51 0.34
C ALA A 207 18.79 -4.76 0.33
N HIS A 208 19.59 -3.69 0.21
CA HIS A 208 21.03 -3.74 -0.02
C HIS A 208 21.86 -3.15 1.13
N ALA A 209 21.21 -2.51 2.11
CA ALA A 209 21.88 -1.87 3.22
C ALA A 209 22.54 -2.91 4.15
N PHE A 210 23.80 -3.25 3.85
CA PHE A 210 24.74 -3.86 4.80
C PHE A 210 25.01 -2.97 6.03
N PHE A 211 24.50 -1.72 6.00
CA PHE A 211 24.98 -0.59 6.81
C PHE A 211 23.99 -0.07 7.86
N SER A 212 22.96 -0.83 8.25
CA SER A 212 22.21 -0.47 9.47
C SER A 212 22.56 -1.45 10.60
N PRO A 213 23.59 -1.16 11.41
CA PRO A 213 23.81 -1.84 12.67
C PRO A 213 22.79 -1.30 13.68
N VAL A 214 21.51 -1.64 13.52
CA VAL A 214 20.48 -1.23 14.48
C VAL A 214 19.95 -2.46 15.19
N ALA A 215 20.18 -2.45 16.50
CA ALA A 215 20.08 -3.54 17.47
C ALA A 215 18.65 -3.96 17.83
N GLU A 216 17.63 -3.51 17.10
CA GLU A 216 16.25 -3.91 17.37
C GLU A 216 15.79 -4.93 16.34
N PRO A 217 15.28 -6.10 16.77
CA PRO A 217 14.64 -7.02 15.86
C PRO A 217 13.44 -6.31 15.25
N GLU A 218 13.50 -6.05 13.95
CA GLU A 218 12.39 -5.50 13.18
C GLU A 218 11.13 -6.33 13.50
N HIS A 219 10.07 -5.70 14.00
CA HIS A 219 8.79 -6.40 14.23
C HIS A 219 8.37 -7.07 12.94
N VAL A 220 8.21 -8.39 12.99
CA VAL A 220 7.85 -9.19 11.82
C VAL A 220 6.33 -9.19 11.69
N PHE A 221 5.82 -8.73 10.55
CA PHE A 221 4.38 -8.65 10.29
C PHE A 221 3.71 -10.03 10.43
N LEU A 222 2.62 -10.09 11.21
CA LEU A 222 1.84 -11.30 11.52
C LEU A 222 2.56 -12.35 12.38
N SER A 223 3.60 -11.95 13.11
CA SER A 223 4.36 -12.86 13.98
C SER A 223 3.54 -13.48 15.12
N SER A 224 2.49 -12.81 15.58
CA SER A 224 1.61 -13.22 16.69
C SER A 224 0.31 -13.87 16.22
N VAL A 225 0.06 -13.92 14.91
CA VAL A 225 -1.19 -14.47 14.38
C VAL A 225 -1.13 -15.99 14.37
N THR A 226 -2.09 -16.62 15.03
CA THR A 226 -2.17 -18.08 15.20
C THR A 226 -3.38 -18.70 14.50
N SER A 227 -4.33 -17.89 14.04
CA SER A 227 -5.57 -18.32 13.40
C SER A 227 -5.72 -17.73 11.99
N GLY A 228 -6.21 -18.55 11.07
CA GLY A 228 -6.61 -18.10 9.73
C GLY A 228 -7.92 -17.30 9.76
N GLY A 229 -8.29 -16.73 8.61
CA GLY A 229 -9.59 -16.05 8.43
C GLY A 229 -9.64 -14.61 8.95
N ILE A 230 -8.50 -14.02 9.33
CA ILE A 230 -8.43 -12.60 9.72
C ILE A 230 -8.65 -11.63 8.56
N LEU A 231 -8.41 -12.08 7.32
CA LEU A 231 -8.45 -11.26 6.10
C LEU A 231 -9.29 -11.94 4.99
N PRO A 232 -10.59 -12.24 5.22
CA PRO A 232 -11.37 -13.15 4.38
C PRO A 232 -11.66 -12.63 2.96
N ARG A 233 -11.54 -11.32 2.74
CA ARG A 233 -11.82 -10.66 1.45
C ARG A 233 -10.58 -10.09 0.76
N LEU A 234 -9.39 -10.39 1.26
CA LEU A 234 -8.17 -9.82 0.72
C LEU A 234 -7.93 -10.33 -0.70
N HIS A 235 -7.99 -9.41 -1.67
CA HIS A 235 -7.75 -9.68 -3.08
C HIS A 235 -6.36 -9.23 -3.52
N ARG A 236 -5.78 -8.24 -2.84
CA ARG A 236 -4.47 -7.69 -3.18
C ARG A 236 -3.62 -7.54 -1.93
N LEU A 237 -2.43 -8.14 -1.96
CA LEU A 237 -1.40 -7.98 -0.94
C LEU A 237 -0.11 -7.51 -1.60
N SER A 238 0.46 -6.43 -1.07
CA SER A 238 1.76 -5.90 -1.47
C SER A 238 2.60 -5.64 -0.23
N LEU A 239 3.70 -6.37 -0.10
CA LEU A 239 4.71 -6.19 0.95
C LEU A 239 6.01 -5.79 0.27
N ARG A 240 6.51 -4.58 0.58
CA ARG A 240 7.75 -4.07 0.00
C ARG A 240 8.69 -3.59 1.09
N GLY A 241 9.83 -4.26 1.27
CA GLY A 241 10.77 -3.95 2.33
C GLY A 241 10.17 -4.06 3.75
N VAL A 242 9.14 -4.88 3.91
CA VAL A 242 8.45 -5.12 5.19
C VAL A 242 8.57 -6.60 5.56
N PRO A 243 9.37 -6.96 6.58
CA PRO A 243 9.50 -8.33 7.03
C PRO A 243 8.15 -8.93 7.44
N ALA A 244 7.91 -10.18 7.05
CA ALA A 244 6.70 -10.90 7.42
C ALA A 244 7.00 -12.31 7.91
N ALA A 245 6.12 -12.83 8.75
CA ALA A 245 6.22 -14.16 9.28
C ALA A 245 5.64 -15.10 8.22
N TRP A 246 6.45 -15.48 7.22
CA TRP A 246 5.99 -16.06 5.95
C TRP A 246 5.09 -17.30 6.13
N GLY A 247 5.40 -18.16 7.10
CA GLY A 247 4.56 -19.31 7.43
C GLY A 247 3.17 -18.91 7.97
N GLN A 248 3.11 -17.94 8.87
CA GLN A 248 1.86 -17.37 9.39
C GLN A 248 1.11 -16.60 8.32
N LEU A 249 1.82 -15.87 7.46
CA LEU A 249 1.21 -15.18 6.33
C LEU A 249 0.48 -16.18 5.43
N ALA A 250 1.11 -17.30 5.08
CA ALA A 250 0.47 -18.36 4.28
C ALA A 250 -0.81 -18.91 4.93
N SER A 251 -0.91 -18.97 6.25
CA SER A 251 -2.11 -19.48 6.94
C SER A 251 -3.28 -18.49 6.97
N VAL A 252 -3.03 -17.20 6.74
CA VAL A 252 -4.05 -16.15 6.74
C VAL A 252 -4.48 -15.72 5.34
N LEU A 253 -3.71 -16.06 4.30
CA LEU A 253 -4.07 -15.71 2.92
C LEU A 253 -5.39 -16.39 2.54
N PRO A 254 -6.37 -15.64 2.01
CA PRO A 254 -7.61 -16.23 1.55
C PRO A 254 -7.46 -16.81 0.13
N ASP A 255 -8.27 -17.82 -0.18
CA ASP A 255 -8.37 -18.41 -1.54
C ASP A 255 -8.75 -17.37 -2.62
N CYS A 256 -9.31 -16.23 -2.23
CA CYS A 256 -9.76 -15.18 -3.13
C CYS A 256 -8.67 -14.18 -3.51
N LEU A 257 -7.43 -14.36 -3.03
CA LEU A 257 -6.29 -13.50 -3.36
C LEU A 257 -5.98 -13.56 -4.85
N ARG A 258 -5.87 -12.40 -5.50
CA ARG A 258 -5.68 -12.23 -6.95
C ARG A 258 -4.35 -11.63 -7.33
N SER A 259 -3.79 -10.79 -6.46
CA SER A 259 -2.50 -10.15 -6.65
C SER A 259 -1.66 -10.33 -5.40
N LEU A 260 -0.47 -10.90 -5.58
CA LEU A 260 0.54 -11.00 -4.54
C LEU A 260 1.82 -10.32 -5.03
N GLU A 261 2.31 -9.39 -4.22
CA GLU A 261 3.57 -8.70 -4.47
C GLU A 261 4.47 -8.79 -3.24
N LEU A 262 5.68 -9.30 -3.44
CA LEU A 262 6.77 -9.33 -2.47
C LEU A 262 7.99 -8.67 -3.12
N SER A 263 8.38 -7.49 -2.63
CA SER A 263 9.49 -6.74 -3.24
C SER A 263 10.49 -6.20 -2.20
N TYR A 264 11.76 -6.09 -2.57
CA TYR A 264 12.82 -5.42 -1.81
C TYR A 264 13.00 -5.87 -0.35
N HIS A 265 12.86 -7.16 -0.05
CA HIS A 265 13.10 -7.68 1.30
C HIS A 265 14.62 -7.87 1.56
N PRO A 266 15.16 -7.36 2.68
CA PRO A 266 16.52 -7.65 3.10
C PRO A 266 16.77 -9.17 3.16
N LEU A 267 17.97 -9.62 2.77
CA LEU A 267 18.32 -11.05 2.69
C LEU A 267 17.91 -11.90 3.93
N PRO A 268 18.13 -11.44 5.18
CA PRO A 268 17.75 -12.21 6.37
C PRO A 268 16.23 -12.39 6.57
N THR A 269 15.44 -11.56 5.88
CA THR A 269 13.98 -11.51 6.00
C THR A 269 13.27 -12.06 4.77
N GLN A 270 14.01 -12.45 3.73
CA GLN A 270 13.45 -13.07 2.54
C GLN A 270 12.82 -14.43 2.88
N PRO A 271 11.73 -14.83 2.20
CA PRO A 271 11.15 -16.14 2.39
C PRO A 271 12.14 -17.22 1.94
N THR A 272 12.19 -18.35 2.63
CA THR A 272 12.89 -19.54 2.13
C THR A 272 12.13 -20.17 0.96
N VAL A 273 12.77 -21.10 0.23
CA VAL A 273 12.11 -21.86 -0.86
C VAL A 273 10.81 -22.53 -0.40
N PRO A 274 10.76 -23.26 0.75
CA PRO A 274 9.53 -23.88 1.21
C PRO A 274 8.47 -22.87 1.65
N GLU A 275 8.85 -21.76 2.28
CA GLU A 275 7.92 -20.71 2.69
C GLU A 275 7.26 -20.03 1.47
N LEU A 276 8.05 -19.71 0.45
CA LEU A 276 7.53 -19.14 -0.79
C LEU A 276 6.61 -20.11 -1.53
N ALA A 277 6.96 -21.41 -1.56
CA ALA A 277 6.08 -22.43 -2.11
C ALA A 277 4.75 -22.53 -1.33
N ASN A 278 4.81 -22.50 0.00
CA ASN A 278 3.61 -22.53 0.85
C ASN A 278 2.72 -21.29 0.65
N LEU A 279 3.32 -20.09 0.51
CA LEU A 279 2.58 -18.87 0.21
C LEU A 279 1.82 -18.96 -1.12
N MET A 280 2.48 -19.46 -2.16
CA MET A 280 1.83 -19.66 -3.46
C MET A 280 0.73 -20.73 -3.39
N ALA A 281 0.98 -21.83 -2.66
CA ALA A 281 0.01 -22.91 -2.50
C ALA A 281 -1.24 -22.48 -1.71
N ALA A 282 -1.09 -21.56 -0.75
CA ALA A 282 -2.19 -20.99 0.01
C ALA A 282 -3.11 -20.08 -0.82
N ALA A 283 -2.64 -19.61 -1.98
CA ALA A 283 -3.39 -18.69 -2.83
C ALA A 283 -3.41 -19.16 -4.30
N PRO A 284 -4.07 -20.30 -4.60
CA PRO A 284 -4.03 -20.93 -5.92
C PRO A 284 -4.70 -20.11 -7.04
N ARG A 285 -5.48 -19.07 -6.67
CA ARG A 285 -6.23 -18.22 -7.59
C ARG A 285 -5.54 -16.89 -7.92
N ILE A 286 -4.27 -16.76 -7.56
CA ILE A 286 -3.45 -15.60 -7.93
C ILE A 286 -3.41 -15.49 -9.45
N SER A 287 -3.72 -14.29 -9.94
CA SER A 287 -3.67 -13.92 -11.35
C SER A 287 -2.45 -13.05 -11.70
N GLN A 288 -1.89 -12.38 -10.70
CA GLN A 288 -0.72 -11.53 -10.80
C GLN A 288 0.25 -11.81 -9.65
N LEU A 289 1.48 -12.18 -9.98
CA LEU A 289 2.55 -12.43 -9.02
C LEU A 289 3.74 -11.51 -9.35
N VAL A 290 4.18 -10.76 -8.35
CA VAL A 290 5.37 -9.90 -8.43
C VAL A 290 6.33 -10.32 -7.34
N ILE A 291 7.52 -10.78 -7.73
CA ILE A 291 8.63 -11.07 -6.82
C ILE A 291 9.81 -10.25 -7.30
N ASN A 292 10.21 -9.19 -6.59
CA ASN A 292 11.31 -8.33 -7.02
C ASN A 292 12.35 -8.17 -5.90
N GLY A 293 13.54 -8.75 -6.02
CA GLY A 293 14.54 -8.69 -4.94
C GLY A 293 14.06 -9.35 -3.63
N SER A 294 13.07 -10.24 -3.74
CA SER A 294 12.46 -11.00 -2.63
C SER A 294 12.34 -12.48 -2.97
N GLY A 295 13.27 -12.93 -3.82
CA GLY A 295 13.37 -14.32 -4.21
C GLY A 295 13.65 -15.22 -3.01
N PRO A 296 13.56 -16.55 -3.19
CA PRO A 296 13.78 -17.44 -2.08
C PRO A 296 15.22 -17.32 -1.57
N ALA A 297 15.40 -17.16 -0.26
CA ALA A 297 16.69 -17.21 0.37
C ALA A 297 17.30 -18.60 0.12
N LEU A 298 18.40 -18.64 -0.64
CA LEU A 298 19.13 -19.87 -0.88
C LEU A 298 20.01 -20.18 0.33
N PRO A 299 20.02 -21.42 0.83
CA PRO A 299 20.93 -21.80 1.90
C PRO A 299 22.37 -21.58 1.46
N ASP A 300 23.22 -21.20 2.41
CA ASP A 300 24.66 -21.07 2.18
C ASP A 300 25.19 -22.36 1.54
N PRO A 301 25.90 -22.29 0.39
CA PRO A 301 26.44 -23.46 -0.30
C PRO A 301 27.38 -24.30 0.59
N THR A 302 27.91 -23.73 1.67
CA THR A 302 28.74 -24.43 2.64
C THR A 302 27.95 -25.21 3.70
N ALA A 303 26.64 -24.96 3.83
CA ALA A 303 25.79 -25.63 4.79
C ALA A 303 25.38 -27.03 4.29
N PRO A 304 25.60 -28.11 5.08
CA PRO A 304 25.21 -29.47 4.69
C PRO A 304 23.67 -29.58 4.64
N THR A 305 23.08 -29.43 3.46
CA THR A 305 21.62 -29.38 3.29
C THR A 305 21.08 -30.62 2.58
N LEU A 306 20.33 -31.44 3.32
CA LEU A 306 19.44 -32.50 2.84
C LEU A 306 18.07 -31.92 2.43
N THR A 307 18.04 -30.74 1.82
CA THR A 307 16.77 -30.07 1.51
C THR A 307 16.13 -30.70 0.29
N THR A 308 15.12 -31.55 0.52
CA THR A 308 14.17 -31.97 -0.51
C THR A 308 13.56 -30.73 -1.14
N THR A 309 13.83 -30.53 -2.43
CA THR A 309 13.17 -29.48 -3.21
C THR A 309 11.65 -29.72 -3.16
N PRO A 310 10.84 -28.73 -2.76
CA PRO A 310 9.40 -28.90 -2.71
C PRO A 310 8.86 -29.19 -4.12
N ALA A 311 7.72 -29.89 -4.18
CA ALA A 311 7.03 -30.12 -5.44
C ALA A 311 6.60 -28.78 -6.07
N PRO A 312 6.59 -28.66 -7.41
CA PRO A 312 6.11 -27.47 -8.08
C PRO A 312 4.67 -27.12 -7.68
N VAL A 313 4.43 -25.85 -7.37
CA VAL A 313 3.13 -25.32 -6.99
C VAL A 313 2.36 -24.92 -8.25
N LEU A 314 1.17 -25.50 -8.42
CA LEU A 314 0.31 -25.22 -9.56
C LEU A 314 -0.49 -23.92 -9.32
N LEU A 315 -0.24 -22.90 -10.15
CA LEU A 315 -0.98 -21.65 -10.19
C LEU A 315 -1.74 -21.53 -11.52
N PRO A 316 -2.92 -22.18 -11.65
CA PRO A 316 -3.62 -22.29 -12.92
C PRO A 316 -4.23 -20.96 -13.39
N GLU A 317 -4.48 -20.01 -12.50
CA GLU A 317 -5.06 -18.71 -12.83
C GLU A 317 -4.02 -17.61 -13.09
N LEU A 318 -2.71 -17.91 -12.93
CA LEU A 318 -1.64 -16.92 -13.07
C LEU A 318 -1.48 -16.48 -14.53
N LYS A 319 -1.68 -15.17 -14.78
CA LYS A 319 -1.61 -14.55 -16.11
C LYS A 319 -0.40 -13.63 -16.25
N SER A 320 -0.01 -12.96 -15.17
CA SER A 320 1.11 -12.01 -15.16
C SER A 320 2.12 -12.38 -14.08
N LEU A 321 3.37 -12.54 -14.48
CA LEU A 321 4.50 -12.79 -13.60
C LEU A 321 5.57 -11.72 -13.83
N LYS A 322 5.95 -10.99 -12.78
CA LYS A 322 7.14 -10.14 -12.74
C LYS A 322 8.14 -10.75 -11.77
N LEU A 323 9.32 -11.11 -12.26
CA LEU A 323 10.39 -11.70 -11.47
C LEU A 323 11.65 -10.83 -11.59
N GLY A 324 11.92 -10.06 -10.54
CA GLY A 324 13.21 -9.41 -10.31
C GLY A 324 14.10 -10.31 -9.46
N TYR A 325 15.22 -10.76 -10.02
CA TYR A 325 16.13 -11.71 -9.36
C TYR A 325 17.49 -11.06 -9.10
N THR A 326 18.10 -11.40 -7.96
CA THR A 326 19.45 -10.94 -7.57
C THR A 326 20.55 -11.85 -8.11
N SER A 327 20.20 -13.07 -8.54
CA SER A 327 21.11 -14.04 -9.15
C SER A 327 20.35 -15.06 -10.00
N ALA A 328 21.02 -15.65 -10.99
CA ALA A 328 20.43 -16.70 -11.83
C ALA A 328 20.00 -17.94 -11.02
N SER A 329 20.73 -18.29 -9.97
CA SER A 329 20.38 -19.43 -9.09
C SER A 329 19.09 -19.18 -8.32
N THR A 330 18.89 -17.96 -7.79
CA THR A 330 17.65 -17.58 -7.12
C THR A 330 16.46 -17.62 -8.07
N GLY A 331 16.62 -17.10 -9.29
CA GLY A 331 15.57 -17.16 -10.32
C GLY A 331 15.24 -18.61 -10.73
N LEU A 332 16.24 -19.47 -10.89
CA LEU A 332 16.03 -20.89 -11.18
C LEU A 332 15.33 -21.62 -10.04
N ALA A 333 15.70 -21.32 -8.79
CA ALA A 333 15.04 -21.90 -7.62
C ALA A 333 13.56 -21.52 -7.57
N PHE A 334 13.22 -20.28 -7.93
CA PHE A 334 11.84 -19.83 -8.07
C PHE A 334 11.09 -20.60 -9.16
N PHE A 335 11.65 -20.71 -10.38
CA PHE A 335 10.98 -21.43 -11.46
C PHE A 335 10.79 -22.93 -11.18
N ARG A 336 11.71 -23.55 -10.44
CA ARG A 336 11.56 -24.97 -10.02
C ARG A 336 10.35 -25.22 -9.14
N ILE A 337 9.92 -24.23 -8.37
CA ILE A 337 8.76 -24.35 -7.48
C ILE A 337 7.46 -23.81 -8.09
N LEU A 338 7.51 -23.26 -9.30
CA LEU A 338 6.35 -22.66 -9.97
C LEU A 338 5.89 -23.51 -11.15
N SER A 339 4.60 -23.82 -11.21
CA SER A 339 3.94 -24.37 -12.38
C SER A 339 2.74 -23.50 -12.75
N ALA A 340 2.87 -22.74 -13.84
CA ALA A 340 1.86 -21.75 -14.24
C ALA A 340 1.59 -21.84 -15.75
N PRO A 341 0.75 -22.80 -16.19
CA PRO A 341 0.57 -23.11 -17.61
C PRO A 341 -0.13 -22.03 -18.45
N HIS A 342 -0.71 -21.00 -17.82
CA HIS A 342 -1.52 -19.97 -18.47
C HIS A 342 -0.92 -18.56 -18.40
N ILE A 343 0.38 -18.44 -18.10
CA ILE A 343 1.08 -17.14 -18.12
C ILE A 343 0.97 -16.52 -19.51
N ARG A 344 0.61 -15.23 -19.54
CA ARG A 344 0.50 -14.41 -20.75
C ARG A 344 1.53 -13.30 -20.81
N SER A 345 1.94 -12.81 -19.64
CA SER A 345 2.94 -11.75 -19.48
C SER A 345 4.01 -12.23 -18.51
N LEU A 346 5.24 -12.29 -18.98
CA LEU A 346 6.43 -12.57 -18.18
C LEU A 346 7.38 -11.38 -18.30
N LYS A 347 7.68 -10.75 -17.16
CA LYS A 347 8.71 -9.72 -17.04
C LYS A 347 9.84 -10.26 -16.18
N LEU A 348 11.06 -10.24 -16.72
CA LEU A 348 12.29 -10.56 -16.00
C LEU A 348 13.07 -9.26 -15.81
N GLU A 349 13.53 -9.02 -14.58
CA GLU A 349 14.26 -7.81 -14.20
C GLU A 349 15.50 -8.20 -13.40
N ASP A 350 16.59 -7.48 -13.61
CA ASP A 350 17.76 -7.58 -12.75
C ASP A 350 17.48 -6.75 -11.49
N ALA A 351 17.34 -7.43 -10.36
CA ALA A 351 17.06 -6.81 -9.06
C ALA A 351 18.33 -6.75 -8.18
N SER A 352 19.51 -6.85 -8.80
CA SER A 352 20.78 -6.63 -8.11
C SER A 352 20.93 -5.19 -7.63
N ASP A 353 21.89 -4.98 -6.74
CA ASP A 353 22.15 -3.69 -6.11
C ASP A 353 22.41 -2.60 -7.15
N LEU A 354 21.57 -1.56 -7.16
CA LEU A 354 21.71 -0.43 -8.06
C LEU A 354 23.05 0.31 -7.86
N ALA A 355 23.64 0.23 -6.67
CA ALA A 355 24.95 0.79 -6.39
C ALA A 355 26.10 -0.02 -7.03
N VAL A 356 25.87 -1.29 -7.35
CA VAL A 356 26.88 -2.19 -7.91
C VAL A 356 26.33 -2.88 -9.14
N ILE A 357 26.57 -2.27 -10.31
CA ILE A 357 26.20 -2.85 -11.60
C ILE A 357 27.09 -4.07 -11.87
N VAL A 358 26.65 -5.24 -11.42
CA VAL A 358 27.21 -6.53 -11.79
C VAL A 358 26.30 -7.14 -12.84
N PRO A 359 26.77 -7.31 -14.10
CA PRO A 359 25.93 -7.93 -15.11
C PRO A 359 25.56 -9.36 -14.69
N VAL A 360 24.27 -9.61 -14.52
CA VAL A 360 23.75 -10.94 -14.18
C VAL A 360 23.46 -11.72 -15.46
N ASP A 361 24.06 -12.91 -15.61
CA ASP A 361 23.80 -13.79 -16.74
C ASP A 361 22.38 -14.38 -16.67
N ALA A 362 21.50 -13.93 -17.57
CA ALA A 362 20.12 -14.39 -17.67
C ALA A 362 19.99 -15.70 -18.49
N ALA A 363 21.04 -16.17 -19.17
CA ALA A 363 20.97 -17.32 -20.07
C ALA A 363 20.40 -18.59 -19.40
N PRO A 364 20.75 -18.94 -18.15
CA PRO A 364 20.18 -20.12 -17.49
C PRO A 364 18.66 -20.02 -17.26
N LEU A 365 18.13 -18.82 -17.04
CA LEU A 365 16.69 -18.60 -16.84
C LEU A 365 15.95 -18.73 -18.17
N ILE A 366 16.47 -18.10 -19.22
CA ILE A 366 15.89 -18.16 -20.56
C ILE A 366 15.86 -19.60 -21.08
N ALA A 367 16.89 -20.39 -20.80
CA ALA A 367 16.95 -21.80 -21.19
C ALA A 367 15.96 -22.71 -20.42
N HIS A 368 15.42 -22.23 -19.28
CA HIS A 368 14.45 -22.97 -18.48
C HIS A 368 13.00 -22.70 -18.88
N LEU A 369 12.73 -21.54 -19.48
CA LEU A 369 11.43 -21.15 -20.04
C LEU A 369 11.15 -21.88 -21.35
#